data_AF-A0A3E1NCC7-F1
#
_entry.id   AF-A0A3E1NCC7-F1
#
_cell.length_a   1.000
_cell.length_b   1.000
_cell.length_c   1.000
_cell.angle_alpha   90.00
_cell.angle_beta   90.00
_cell.angle_gamma   90.00
#
_symmetry.space_group_name_H-M   'P 1'
#
loop_
_entity.id
_entity.type
_entity.pdbx_description
1 polymer ?
#
loop_
_entity_poly.entity_id
_entity_poly.type
_entity_poly.pdbx_seq_one_letter_code
_entity_poly.pdbx_strand_id
1 'polypeptide(L)'
;MLTEIEYIQLFRDCVVDKDKYPVIDKVIDQLLQGRKVYTYIAKSIKYGENYVRLSHSLVSADAGLQQVLYPAGASFFTRYYADNTDSPFMPALGMGMGNVPFPSTGPANVALPQANNLFSVNPAVDAAMQQLVRVPRSLKNGSTGAEIPWYVIGLIHYIECGFSFKKHLYNGDPLTGKTVHYPPGRPLSSEVGDAPYSFVESAMDSLSFLHFNTQSNWRLPLLLHKLEQYNGMGYQRHTPPIHSPYLWSYSNQYQKGKFVEKKIKGHMKAIFEPDLVSKQVGLAVVLKRMTDRCIITIPMQ
;
A
#
# COMPACT_ATOMS: atom_id res chain seq x y z
N MET A 1 26.54 -3.37 -5.98
CA MET A 1 25.14 -3.35 -5.51
C MET A 1 25.17 -3.50 -4.01
N LEU A 2 24.34 -2.77 -3.26
CA LEU A 2 24.28 -2.90 -1.81
C LEU A 2 23.88 -4.33 -1.43
N THR A 3 24.59 -4.88 -0.46
CA THR A 3 24.33 -6.16 0.21
C THR A 3 23.18 -6.01 1.21
N GLU A 4 22.62 -7.13 1.66
CA GLU A 4 21.56 -7.12 2.69
C GLU A 4 22.01 -6.44 3.98
N ILE A 5 23.26 -6.68 4.41
CA ILE A 5 23.79 -6.08 5.64
C ILE A 5 23.96 -4.56 5.50
N GLU A 6 24.36 -4.08 4.32
CA GLU A 6 24.47 -2.64 4.06
C GLU A 6 23.09 -1.96 4.10
N TYR A 7 22.04 -2.56 3.52
CA TYR A 7 20.68 -2.02 3.65
C TYR A 7 20.22 -1.94 5.11
N ILE A 8 20.51 -2.97 5.91
CA ILE A 8 20.17 -2.99 7.34
C ILE A 8 20.92 -1.87 8.08
N GLN A 9 22.22 -1.71 7.83
CA GLN A 9 23.04 -0.66 8.44
C GLN A 9 22.54 0.74 8.07
N LEU A 10 22.30 1.00 6.79
CA LEU A 10 21.76 2.29 6.32
C LEU A 10 20.45 2.64 6.99
N PHE A 11 19.55 1.67 7.17
CA PHE A 11 18.27 1.91 7.82
C PHE A 11 18.40 2.13 9.34
N ARG A 12 19.30 1.40 10.01
CA ARG A 12 19.56 1.56 11.45
C ARG A 12 20.18 2.93 11.75
N ASP A 13 21.13 3.35 10.92
CA ASP A 13 21.88 4.59 11.08
C ASP A 13 21.16 5.80 10.44
N CYS A 14 19.96 5.57 9.87
CA CYS A 14 19.13 6.60 9.28
C CYS A 14 18.59 7.54 10.36
N VAL A 15 19.01 8.80 10.29
CA VAL A 15 18.49 9.92 11.06
C VAL A 15 17.68 10.80 10.12
N VAL A 16 16.36 10.81 10.33
CA VAL A 16 15.41 11.63 9.56
C VAL A 16 15.50 13.08 10.00
N ASP A 17 15.54 13.99 9.02
CA ASP A 17 15.50 15.43 9.26
C ASP A 17 14.17 15.82 9.94
N LYS A 18 14.26 16.34 11.18
CA LYS A 18 13.11 16.70 12.02
C LYS A 18 12.28 17.82 11.41
N ASP A 19 12.91 18.73 10.66
CA ASP A 19 12.21 19.84 9.99
C ASP A 19 11.30 19.33 8.86
N LYS A 20 11.51 18.08 8.42
CA LYS A 20 10.70 17.42 7.38
C LYS A 20 9.59 16.56 7.95
N TYR A 21 9.49 16.38 9.28
CA TYR A 21 8.43 15.58 9.90
C TYR A 21 7.02 15.97 9.44
N PRO A 22 6.63 17.26 9.32
CA PRO A 22 5.28 17.61 8.86
C PRO A 22 4.96 17.10 7.45
N VAL A 23 5.93 17.12 6.54
CA VAL A 23 5.75 16.64 5.16
C VAL A 23 5.72 15.11 5.13
N ILE A 24 6.56 14.45 5.93
CA ILE A 24 6.62 12.99 6.04
C ILE A 24 5.33 12.45 6.68
N ASP A 25 4.87 13.06 7.77
CA ASP A 25 3.66 12.65 8.48
C ASP A 25 2.42 12.81 7.59
N LYS A 26 2.36 13.85 6.74
CA LYS A 26 1.30 13.98 5.72
C LYS A 26 1.28 12.82 4.72
N VAL A 27 2.44 12.32 4.31
CA VAL A 27 2.53 11.12 3.44
C VAL A 27 2.04 9.88 4.19
N ILE A 28 2.42 9.73 5.46
CA ILE A 28 1.96 8.63 6.32
C ILE A 28 0.44 8.67 6.47
N ASP A 29 -0.16 9.83 6.70
CA ASP A 29 -1.61 9.96 6.86
C ASP A 29 -2.37 9.54 5.60
N GLN A 30 -1.89 9.95 4.42
CA GLN A 30 -2.47 9.51 3.13
C GLN A 30 -2.30 8.00 2.90
N LEU A 31 -1.14 7.45 3.29
CA LEU A 31 -0.88 6.02 3.23
C LEU A 31 -1.79 5.23 4.17
N LEU A 32 -2.09 5.75 5.36
CA LEU A 32 -3.03 5.14 6.31
C LEU A 32 -4.48 5.19 5.81
N GLN A 33 -4.90 6.29 5.16
CA GLN A 33 -6.23 6.38 4.54
C GLN A 33 -6.46 5.28 3.49
N GLY A 34 -5.43 4.94 2.72
CA GLY A 34 -5.48 3.87 1.71
C GLY A 34 -5.27 2.46 2.25
N ARG A 35 -4.98 2.28 3.55
CA ARG A 35 -4.58 0.98 4.14
C ARG A 35 -5.52 -0.16 3.80
N LYS A 36 -6.85 0.07 3.87
CA LYS A 36 -7.86 -0.95 3.55
C LYS A 36 -7.70 -1.48 2.12
N VAL A 37 -7.52 -0.60 1.14
CA VAL A 37 -7.31 -0.97 -0.28
C VAL A 37 -6.00 -1.73 -0.45
N TYR A 38 -4.92 -1.29 0.18
CA TYR A 38 -3.63 -1.97 0.08
C TYR A 38 -3.65 -3.36 0.71
N THR A 39 -4.29 -3.50 1.88
CA THR A 39 -4.50 -4.81 2.52
C THR A 39 -5.39 -5.70 1.65
N TYR A 40 -6.43 -5.14 1.03
CA TYR A 40 -7.28 -5.87 0.10
C TYR A 40 -6.47 -6.40 -1.09
N ILE A 41 -5.66 -5.56 -1.75
CA ILE A 41 -4.78 -5.97 -2.85
C ILE A 41 -3.81 -7.08 -2.39
N ALA A 42 -3.14 -6.90 -1.25
CA ALA A 42 -2.18 -7.88 -0.73
C ALA A 42 -2.82 -9.26 -0.53
N LYS A 43 -3.99 -9.30 0.08
CA LYS A 43 -4.74 -10.55 0.33
C LYS A 43 -5.31 -11.14 -0.96
N SER A 44 -5.79 -10.31 -1.90
CA SER A 44 -6.23 -10.79 -3.21
C SER A 44 -5.09 -11.43 -4.01
N ILE A 45 -3.87 -10.90 -3.91
CA ILE A 45 -2.68 -11.53 -4.48
C ILE A 45 -2.36 -12.84 -3.76
N LYS A 46 -2.41 -12.86 -2.43
CA LYS A 46 -2.03 -14.02 -1.63
C LYS A 46 -2.99 -15.20 -1.79
N TYR A 47 -4.30 -14.94 -1.78
CA TYR A 47 -5.34 -15.97 -1.71
C TYR A 47 -6.18 -16.10 -3.00
N GLY A 48 -5.97 -15.20 -3.96
CA GLY A 48 -6.60 -15.27 -5.28
C GLY A 48 -8.10 -15.00 -5.28
N GLU A 49 -8.78 -15.62 -6.25
CA GLU A 49 -10.19 -15.37 -6.58
C GLU A 49 -11.15 -15.70 -5.42
N ASN A 50 -10.80 -16.69 -4.59
CA ASN A 50 -11.60 -17.07 -3.44
C ASN A 50 -11.73 -15.92 -2.43
N TYR A 51 -10.65 -15.20 -2.18
CA TYR A 51 -10.66 -14.07 -1.25
C TYR A 51 -11.51 -12.91 -1.78
N VAL A 52 -11.36 -12.57 -3.06
CA VAL A 52 -12.15 -11.52 -3.72
C VAL A 52 -13.64 -11.85 -3.70
N ARG A 53 -14.01 -13.10 -3.99
CA ARG A 53 -15.42 -13.54 -3.94
C ARG A 53 -16.00 -13.42 -2.53
N LEU A 54 -15.26 -13.89 -1.53
CA LEU A 54 -15.69 -13.84 -0.13
C LEU A 54 -15.81 -12.39 0.37
N SER A 55 -14.84 -11.53 0.08
CA SER A 55 -14.90 -10.13 0.49
C SER A 55 -16.11 -9.42 -0.13
N HIS A 56 -16.39 -9.61 -1.42
CA HIS A 56 -17.58 -9.02 -2.05
C HIS A 56 -18.88 -9.54 -1.44
N SER A 57 -18.96 -10.83 -1.07
CA SER A 57 -20.15 -11.38 -0.41
C SER A 57 -20.40 -10.77 0.97
N LEU A 58 -19.33 -10.50 1.73
CA LEU A 58 -19.40 -9.84 3.04
C LEU A 58 -19.78 -8.36 2.90
N VAL A 59 -19.28 -7.67 1.87
CA VAL A 59 -19.67 -6.29 1.56
C VAL A 59 -21.17 -6.18 1.30
N SER A 60 -21.70 -7.08 0.47
CA SER A 60 -23.12 -7.10 0.13
C SER A 60 -24.02 -7.43 1.33
N ALA A 61 -23.57 -8.31 2.22
CA ALA A 61 -24.30 -8.65 3.44
C ALA A 61 -24.31 -7.49 4.46
N ASP A 62 -23.18 -6.80 4.64
CA ASP A 62 -23.07 -5.67 5.56
C ASP A 62 -23.81 -4.42 5.03
N ALA A 63 -23.81 -4.17 3.71
CA ALA A 63 -24.62 -3.11 3.12
C ALA A 63 -26.13 -3.29 3.38
N GLY A 64 -26.60 -4.55 3.38
CA GLY A 64 -27.97 -4.90 3.76
C GLY A 64 -28.26 -4.69 5.25
N LEU A 65 -27.30 -4.99 6.13
CA LEU A 65 -27.42 -4.81 7.58
C LEU A 65 -27.27 -3.35 8.02
N GLN A 66 -26.40 -2.56 7.40
CA GLN A 66 -26.22 -1.15 7.70
C GLN A 66 -27.43 -0.30 7.31
N GLN A 67 -28.15 -0.63 6.23
CA GLN A 67 -29.43 0.02 5.91
C GLN A 67 -30.50 -0.20 6.99
N VAL A 68 -30.46 -1.35 7.67
CA VAL A 68 -31.39 -1.70 8.74
C VAL A 68 -30.97 -1.08 10.08
N LEU A 69 -29.66 -1.01 10.35
CA LEU A 69 -29.11 -0.53 11.63
C LEU A 69 -28.91 1.00 11.68
N TYR A 70 -28.73 1.67 10.54
CA TYR A 70 -28.46 3.11 10.47
C TYR A 70 -29.32 3.81 9.41
N PRO A 71 -30.60 4.11 9.71
CA PRO A 71 -31.42 4.96 8.85
C PRO A 71 -30.85 6.38 8.75
N ALA A 72 -31.21 7.10 7.68
CA ALA A 72 -30.72 8.44 7.37
C ALA A 72 -30.84 9.40 8.58
N GLY A 73 -29.71 9.80 9.17
CA GLY A 73 -29.67 10.73 10.32
C GLY A 73 -28.66 10.43 11.42
N ALA A 74 -27.94 9.30 11.39
CA ALA A 74 -26.95 8.97 12.43
C ALA A 74 -25.79 9.99 12.52
N SER A 75 -25.41 10.39 13.73
CA SER A 75 -24.37 11.42 13.94
C SER A 75 -22.96 10.98 13.52
N PHE A 76 -22.09 11.94 13.19
CA PHE A 76 -20.67 11.71 12.84
C PHE A 76 -19.90 10.95 13.94
N PHE A 77 -20.16 11.28 15.20
CA PHE A 77 -19.44 10.73 16.35
C PHE A 77 -19.78 9.25 16.59
N THR A 78 -21.04 8.86 16.35
CA THR A 78 -21.50 7.47 16.45
C THR A 78 -20.81 6.56 15.44
N ARG A 79 -20.49 7.07 14.24
CA ARG A 79 -19.82 6.29 13.19
C ARG A 79 -18.32 6.14 13.42
N TYR A 80 -17.65 7.18 13.93
CA TYR A 80 -16.19 7.19 14.10
C TYR A 80 -15.67 6.22 15.19
N TYR A 81 -16.41 6.06 16.30
CA TYR A 81 -15.97 5.23 17.44
C TYR A 81 -16.37 3.76 17.34
N ALA A 82 -17.39 3.42 16.55
CA ALA A 82 -17.66 2.03 16.18
C ALA A 82 -16.51 1.45 15.32
N ASP A 83 -15.78 2.33 14.61
CA ASP A 83 -14.81 1.94 13.59
C ASP A 83 -13.38 1.63 14.10
N ASN A 84 -13.05 1.87 15.38
CA ASN A 84 -11.66 1.83 15.89
C ASN A 84 -11.50 1.05 17.21
N THR A 85 -11.95 -0.21 17.27
CA THR A 85 -11.88 -1.02 18.51
C THR A 85 -10.56 -1.78 18.75
N ASP A 86 -9.50 -1.51 17.98
CA ASP A 86 -8.18 -2.15 18.16
C ASP A 86 -7.27 -1.46 19.21
N SER A 87 -7.82 -0.80 20.25
CA SER A 87 -7.01 -0.22 21.33
C SER A 87 -7.35 -0.80 22.71
N PRO A 88 -6.36 -1.23 23.52
CA PRO A 88 -6.59 -1.93 24.79
C PRO A 88 -6.97 -1.02 25.97
N PHE A 89 -7.42 0.22 25.73
CA PHE A 89 -7.82 1.16 26.78
C PHE A 89 -9.26 1.63 26.57
N MET A 90 -10.19 1.00 27.28
CA MET A 90 -11.52 1.56 27.55
C MET A 90 -11.56 1.94 29.04
N PRO A 91 -11.78 3.21 29.44
CA PRO A 91 -12.34 3.48 30.74
C PRO A 91 -13.82 3.09 30.69
N ALA A 92 -14.19 2.15 31.54
CA ALA A 92 -15.57 1.76 31.76
C ALA A 92 -16.41 2.97 32.16
N LEU A 93 -17.34 3.39 31.29
CA LEU A 93 -18.51 4.16 31.70
C LEU A 93 -19.70 3.22 31.68
N GLY A 94 -20.07 2.78 32.88
CA GLY A 94 -21.28 2.04 33.12
C GLY A 94 -22.51 2.92 32.86
N MET A 95 -23.38 2.44 31.99
CA MET A 95 -24.82 2.65 32.11
C MET A 95 -25.48 1.33 31.73
N GLY A 96 -26.13 0.73 32.72
CA GLY A 96 -26.76 -0.58 32.58
C GLY A 96 -28.01 -0.51 31.70
N MET A 97 -28.24 -1.60 30.97
CA MET A 97 -29.59 -2.05 30.61
C MET A 97 -29.60 -3.57 30.47
N GLY A 98 -30.51 -4.21 31.22
CA GLY A 98 -31.38 -5.29 30.74
C GLY A 98 -30.78 -6.66 30.48
N ASN A 99 -31.11 -7.61 31.37
CA ASN A 99 -31.06 -9.06 31.14
C ASN A 99 -31.71 -9.47 29.80
N VAL A 100 -30.99 -10.28 29.02
CA VAL A 100 -31.60 -11.24 28.07
C VAL A 100 -30.83 -12.57 28.14
N PRO A 101 -31.50 -13.73 28.11
CA PRO A 101 -30.90 -15.02 28.45
C PRO A 101 -30.14 -15.62 27.26
N PHE A 102 -28.94 -16.14 27.53
CA PHE A 102 -28.18 -16.99 26.60
C PHE A 102 -28.78 -18.42 26.56
N PRO A 103 -28.95 -19.04 25.39
CA PRO A 103 -28.92 -20.48 25.26
C PRO A 103 -27.52 -20.96 24.85
N SER A 104 -26.97 -21.87 25.65
CA SER A 104 -25.81 -22.70 25.35
C SER A 104 -26.16 -23.85 24.40
N THR A 105 -25.35 -24.11 23.36
CA THR A 105 -24.94 -25.45 22.87
C THR A 105 -24.15 -25.36 21.54
N GLY A 106 -22.97 -25.98 21.46
CA GLY A 106 -22.41 -26.51 20.20
C GLY A 106 -21.04 -25.94 19.73
N PRO A 107 -20.15 -26.76 19.11
CA PRO A 107 -18.69 -26.58 19.17
C PRO A 107 -18.07 -25.84 17.97
N ALA A 108 -16.86 -25.31 18.22
CA ALA A 108 -15.84 -24.85 17.26
C ALA A 108 -16.27 -23.77 16.24
N ASN A 109 -16.00 -22.51 16.59
CA ASN A 109 -15.71 -21.47 15.61
C ASN A 109 -14.30 -20.94 15.85
N VAL A 110 -13.37 -21.33 14.97
CA VAL A 110 -12.19 -20.52 14.68
C VAL A 110 -12.72 -19.12 14.38
N ALA A 111 -12.34 -18.13 15.20
CA ALA A 111 -12.80 -16.76 15.01
C ALA A 111 -12.37 -16.29 13.61
N LEU A 112 -13.33 -16.27 12.68
CA LEU A 112 -13.20 -15.52 11.44
C LEU A 112 -12.99 -14.05 11.84
N PRO A 113 -11.98 -13.34 11.28
CA PRO A 113 -11.79 -11.94 11.60
C PRO A 113 -13.08 -11.19 11.25
N GLN A 114 -13.70 -10.59 12.27
CA GLN A 114 -14.94 -9.85 12.14
C GLN A 114 -14.74 -8.73 11.11
N ALA A 115 -15.65 -8.66 10.15
CA ALA A 115 -15.71 -7.67 9.10
C ALA A 115 -16.07 -6.30 9.68
N ASN A 116 -15.14 -5.65 10.38
CA ASN A 116 -15.36 -4.30 10.87
C ASN A 116 -14.82 -3.29 9.84
N ASN A 117 -15.78 -2.59 9.23
CA ASN A 117 -15.71 -1.27 8.60
C ASN A 117 -15.41 -1.26 7.10
N LEU A 118 -16.48 -1.30 6.31
CA LEU A 118 -16.44 -1.36 4.84
C LEU A 118 -16.36 -0.01 4.12
N PHE A 119 -16.42 1.11 4.83
CA PHE A 119 -16.21 2.44 4.25
C PHE A 119 -15.08 3.19 4.97
N SER A 120 -14.28 3.89 4.18
CA SER A 120 -13.21 4.80 4.58
C SER A 120 -13.78 6.22 4.59
N VAL A 121 -13.21 7.13 5.39
CA VAL A 121 -13.58 8.55 5.34
C VAL A 121 -13.16 9.22 4.02
N ASN A 122 -12.47 8.47 3.13
CA ASN A 122 -12.00 8.94 1.84
C ASN A 122 -12.85 8.33 0.70
N PRO A 123 -13.67 9.14 -0.01
CA PRO A 123 -14.53 8.65 -1.09
C PRO A 123 -13.77 7.94 -2.22
N ALA A 124 -12.49 8.26 -2.45
CA ALA A 124 -11.69 7.57 -3.45
C ALA A 124 -11.32 6.14 -3.02
N VAL A 125 -11.17 5.91 -1.71
CA VAL A 125 -10.93 4.59 -1.13
C VAL A 125 -12.21 3.75 -1.21
N ASP A 126 -13.36 4.35 -0.91
CA ASP A 126 -14.66 3.68 -1.06
C ASP A 126 -14.91 3.31 -2.52
N ALA A 127 -14.70 4.25 -3.44
CA ALA A 127 -14.85 3.99 -4.87
C ALA A 127 -13.91 2.89 -5.36
N ALA A 128 -12.68 2.79 -4.83
CA ALA A 128 -11.76 1.71 -5.16
C ALA A 128 -12.21 0.35 -4.61
N MET A 129 -12.83 0.32 -3.42
CA MET A 129 -13.35 -0.90 -2.78
C MET A 129 -14.69 -1.38 -3.35
N GLN A 130 -15.50 -0.49 -3.91
CA GLN A 130 -16.82 -0.80 -4.47
C GLN A 130 -16.77 -1.32 -5.91
N GLN A 131 -15.65 -1.16 -6.62
CA GLN A 131 -15.49 -1.66 -7.99
C GLN A 131 -15.49 -3.19 -8.01
N LEU A 132 -16.17 -3.78 -8.99
CA LEU A 132 -16.02 -5.20 -9.29
C LEU A 132 -14.57 -5.43 -9.72
N VAL A 133 -13.88 -6.35 -9.03
CA VAL A 133 -12.47 -6.63 -9.28
C VAL A 133 -12.31 -7.96 -10.01
N ARG A 134 -11.71 -7.90 -11.18
CA ARG A 134 -11.25 -9.09 -11.92
C ARG A 134 -9.87 -9.50 -11.38
N VAL A 135 -9.77 -10.72 -10.86
CA VAL A 135 -8.47 -11.27 -10.45
C VAL A 135 -7.69 -11.70 -11.69
N PRO A 136 -6.42 -11.28 -11.87
CA PRO A 136 -5.58 -11.73 -12.96
C PRO A 136 -5.57 -13.26 -13.05
N ARG A 137 -5.66 -13.81 -14.26
CA ARG A 137 -5.69 -15.26 -14.48
C ARG A 137 -4.52 -15.97 -13.80
N SER A 138 -3.33 -15.38 -13.84
CA SER A 138 -2.11 -15.85 -13.15
C SER A 138 -2.24 -15.93 -11.61
N LEU A 139 -3.14 -15.17 -11.00
CA LEU A 139 -3.39 -15.13 -9.56
C LEU A 139 -4.68 -15.86 -9.15
N LYS A 140 -5.33 -16.59 -10.05
CA LYS A 140 -6.61 -17.27 -9.76
C LYS A 140 -6.60 -18.07 -8.46
N ASN A 141 -5.51 -18.83 -8.23
CA ASN A 141 -5.33 -19.67 -7.04
C ASN A 141 -4.54 -18.99 -5.91
N GLY A 142 -4.24 -17.70 -6.03
CA GLY A 142 -3.35 -16.98 -5.12
C GLY A 142 -1.87 -17.23 -5.40
N SER A 143 -1.02 -16.58 -4.61
CA SER A 143 0.44 -16.67 -4.74
C SER A 143 1.06 -17.61 -3.69
N THR A 144 2.17 -18.24 -4.08
CA THR A 144 2.98 -19.08 -3.20
C THR A 144 3.92 -18.28 -2.31
N GLY A 145 4.20 -17.01 -2.66
CA GLY A 145 5.05 -16.10 -1.87
C GLY A 145 4.42 -15.67 -0.54
N ALA A 146 5.20 -14.97 0.28
CA ALA A 146 4.70 -14.31 1.47
C ALA A 146 3.71 -13.19 1.11
N GLU A 147 2.74 -12.96 1.99
CA GLU A 147 1.81 -11.83 1.85
C GLU A 147 2.58 -10.51 1.81
N ILE A 148 2.29 -9.68 0.82
CA ILE A 148 2.95 -8.38 0.63
C ILE A 148 2.45 -7.44 1.73
N PRO A 149 3.33 -6.82 2.55
CA PRO A 149 2.88 -5.88 3.55
C PRO A 149 2.17 -4.70 2.89
N TRP A 150 1.01 -4.33 3.44
CA TRP A 150 0.16 -3.27 2.89
C TRP A 150 0.91 -1.95 2.66
N TYR A 151 1.88 -1.63 3.52
CA TYR A 151 2.67 -0.41 3.42
C TYR A 151 3.64 -0.44 2.22
N VAL A 152 4.09 -1.61 1.74
CA VAL A 152 4.90 -1.70 0.51
C VAL A 152 4.09 -1.22 -0.70
N ILE A 153 2.84 -1.69 -0.81
CA ILE A 153 1.91 -1.29 -1.88
C ILE A 153 1.59 0.20 -1.77
N GLY A 154 1.33 0.69 -0.54
CA GLY A 154 1.07 2.11 -0.28
C GLY A 154 2.24 3.03 -0.64
N LEU A 155 3.49 2.60 -0.38
CA LEU A 155 4.69 3.37 -0.73
C LEU A 155 4.93 3.43 -2.25
N ILE A 156 4.64 2.34 -2.97
CA ILE A 156 4.66 2.35 -4.44
C ILE A 156 3.57 3.30 -4.96
N HIS A 157 2.36 3.21 -4.42
CA HIS A 157 1.24 4.08 -4.79
C HIS A 157 1.54 5.57 -4.54
N TYR A 158 2.28 5.87 -3.47
CA TYR A 158 2.77 7.22 -3.19
C TYR A 158 3.65 7.75 -4.34
N ILE A 159 4.67 7.01 -4.74
CA ILE A 159 5.64 7.52 -5.73
C ILE A 159 5.05 7.52 -7.13
N GLU A 160 4.43 6.42 -7.54
CA GLU A 160 4.00 6.25 -8.94
C GLU A 160 2.74 7.04 -9.27
N CYS A 161 1.86 7.25 -8.28
CA CYS A 161 0.53 7.82 -8.52
C CYS A 161 0.22 9.04 -7.67
N GLY A 162 1.05 9.41 -6.69
CA GLY A 162 0.73 10.46 -5.72
C GLY A 162 -0.56 10.15 -4.96
N PHE A 163 -0.80 8.87 -4.66
CA PHE A 163 -2.03 8.35 -4.05
C PHE A 163 -3.32 8.46 -4.88
N SER A 164 -3.22 8.67 -6.20
CA SER A 164 -4.38 8.67 -7.09
C SER A 164 -4.82 7.26 -7.50
N PHE A 165 -5.99 6.84 -7.02
CA PHE A 165 -6.67 5.60 -7.42
C PHE A 165 -7.22 5.61 -8.86
N LYS A 166 -6.91 6.64 -9.66
CA LYS A 166 -7.30 6.76 -11.08
C LYS A 166 -6.15 6.43 -12.04
N LYS A 167 -5.02 5.99 -11.50
CA LYS A 167 -3.78 5.75 -12.24
C LYS A 167 -3.31 4.30 -12.07
N HIS A 168 -2.63 3.79 -13.08
CA HIS A 168 -1.95 2.51 -13.05
C HIS A 168 -0.81 2.54 -12.02
N LEU A 169 -0.77 1.54 -11.13
CA LEU A 169 0.29 1.42 -10.12
C LEU A 169 1.70 1.32 -10.75
N TYR A 170 1.77 0.88 -12.02
CA TYR A 170 3.01 0.75 -12.78
C TYR A 170 3.85 2.02 -12.86
N ASN A 171 3.24 3.11 -13.34
CA ASN A 171 3.95 4.29 -13.83
C ASN A 171 3.08 5.56 -13.82
N GLY A 172 1.87 5.47 -13.25
CA GLY A 172 0.97 6.61 -13.13
C GLY A 172 0.10 6.92 -14.35
N ASP A 173 0.11 6.09 -15.41
CA ASP A 173 -0.78 6.27 -16.57
C ASP A 173 -2.26 6.17 -16.19
N PRO A 174 -3.20 6.82 -16.90
CA PRO A 174 -4.62 6.75 -16.58
C PRO A 174 -5.22 5.33 -16.74
N LEU A 175 -6.09 4.92 -15.82
CA LEU A 175 -6.78 3.61 -15.85
C LEU A 175 -7.81 3.44 -16.98
N THR A 176 -8.04 4.47 -17.79
CA THR A 176 -8.99 4.47 -18.91
C THR A 176 -8.48 3.70 -20.12
N GLY A 177 -7.21 3.31 -20.15
CA GLY A 177 -6.58 2.57 -21.23
C GLY A 177 -5.45 1.69 -20.71
N LYS A 178 -4.61 1.17 -21.62
CA LYS A 178 -3.38 0.48 -21.24
C LYS A 178 -2.26 1.50 -21.01
N THR A 179 -1.24 1.08 -20.26
CA THR A 179 -0.01 1.86 -20.09
C THR A 179 0.63 2.19 -21.44
N VAL A 180 1.02 3.45 -21.59
CA VAL A 180 1.80 3.97 -22.72
C VAL A 180 3.26 4.06 -22.31
N HIS A 181 3.52 4.51 -21.08
CA HIS A 181 4.85 4.51 -20.49
C HIS A 181 5.26 3.08 -20.11
N TYR A 182 6.56 2.87 -19.93
CA TYR A 182 7.09 1.55 -19.61
C TYR A 182 6.56 1.06 -18.24
N PRO A 183 6.17 -0.23 -18.11
CA PRO A 183 6.04 -1.23 -19.18
C PRO A 183 4.80 -0.96 -20.05
N PRO A 184 4.89 -0.86 -21.39
CA PRO A 184 3.76 -0.50 -22.23
C PRO A 184 2.78 -1.67 -22.43
N GLY A 185 1.51 -1.36 -22.70
CA GLY A 185 0.49 -2.34 -23.06
C GLY A 185 -0.06 -3.16 -21.88
N ARG A 186 0.07 -2.65 -20.64
CA ARG A 186 -0.44 -3.28 -19.42
C ARG A 186 -1.69 -2.56 -18.89
N PRO A 187 -2.60 -3.26 -18.17
CA PRO A 187 -2.68 -4.71 -17.98
C PRO A 187 -2.91 -5.48 -19.28
N LEU A 188 -2.49 -6.74 -19.31
CA LEU A 188 -2.77 -7.61 -20.45
C LEU A 188 -4.26 -7.97 -20.48
N SER A 189 -4.91 -7.82 -21.63
CA SER A 189 -6.33 -8.20 -21.77
C SER A 189 -6.56 -9.69 -21.49
N SER A 190 -5.55 -10.55 -21.71
CA SER A 190 -5.61 -11.96 -21.37
C SER A 190 -5.63 -12.24 -19.86
N GLU A 191 -5.11 -11.32 -19.06
CA GLU A 191 -5.03 -11.46 -17.60
C GLU A 191 -6.27 -10.87 -16.93
N VAL A 192 -6.69 -9.66 -17.32
CA VAL A 192 -7.69 -8.86 -16.58
C VAL A 192 -8.87 -8.39 -17.46
N GLY A 193 -8.89 -8.73 -18.75
CA GLY A 193 -9.88 -8.24 -19.71
C GLY A 193 -9.59 -6.82 -20.19
N ASP A 194 -10.59 -6.18 -20.82
CA ASP A 194 -10.42 -4.86 -21.43
C ASP A 194 -10.77 -3.70 -20.49
N ALA A 195 -10.29 -2.50 -20.85
CA ALA A 195 -10.47 -1.25 -20.12
C ALA A 195 -11.96 -0.81 -20.06
N PRO A 196 -12.36 0.03 -19.08
CA PRO A 196 -11.53 0.63 -18.03
C PRO A 196 -11.07 -0.40 -16.97
N TYR A 197 -9.90 -0.14 -16.38
CA TYR A 197 -9.32 -0.96 -15.32
C TYR A 197 -9.62 -0.36 -13.95
N SER A 198 -9.83 -1.20 -12.94
CA SER A 198 -9.79 -0.73 -11.55
C SER A 198 -8.35 -0.53 -11.08
N PHE A 199 -8.16 0.29 -10.04
CA PHE A 199 -6.85 0.42 -9.41
C PHE A 199 -6.36 -0.92 -8.86
N VAL A 200 -7.26 -1.70 -8.25
CA VAL A 200 -6.96 -3.00 -7.65
C VAL A 200 -6.49 -3.99 -8.72
N GLU A 201 -7.19 -4.04 -9.86
CA GLU A 201 -6.81 -4.81 -11.05
C GLU A 201 -5.41 -4.47 -11.54
N SER A 202 -5.15 -3.18 -11.76
CA SER A 202 -3.83 -2.71 -12.19
C SER A 202 -2.74 -3.02 -11.17
N ALA A 203 -3.04 -2.92 -9.87
CA ALA A 203 -2.07 -3.17 -8.81
C ALA A 203 -1.69 -4.65 -8.72
N MET A 204 -2.66 -5.56 -8.82
CA MET A 204 -2.42 -7.00 -8.82
C MET A 204 -1.57 -7.44 -10.03
N ASP A 205 -1.89 -6.93 -11.23
CA ASP A 205 -1.12 -7.20 -12.44
C ASP A 205 0.31 -6.64 -12.32
N SER A 206 0.46 -5.41 -11.82
CA SER A 206 1.78 -4.76 -11.62
C SER A 206 2.67 -5.51 -10.64
N LEU A 207 2.15 -5.86 -9.47
CA LEU A 207 2.91 -6.57 -8.45
C LEU A 207 3.25 -8.00 -8.88
N SER A 208 2.43 -8.63 -9.72
CA SER A 208 2.73 -9.94 -10.31
C SER A 208 3.79 -9.84 -11.41
N PHE A 209 3.69 -8.84 -12.29
CA PHE A 209 4.66 -8.57 -13.33
C PHE A 209 6.06 -8.30 -12.76
N LEU A 210 6.14 -7.58 -11.64
CA LEU A 210 7.40 -7.26 -10.95
C LEU A 210 7.86 -8.35 -9.97
N HIS A 211 7.17 -9.49 -9.94
CA HIS A 211 7.47 -10.64 -9.09
C HIS A 211 7.45 -10.34 -7.59
N PHE A 212 6.65 -9.35 -7.14
CA PHE A 212 6.43 -9.11 -5.71
C PHE A 212 5.63 -10.26 -5.09
N ASN A 213 4.73 -10.86 -5.87
CA ASN A 213 3.90 -11.99 -5.44
C ASN A 213 4.67 -13.30 -5.20
N THR A 214 5.93 -13.44 -5.66
CA THR A 214 6.73 -14.67 -5.52
C THR A 214 7.81 -14.58 -4.45
N GLN A 215 7.93 -13.45 -3.75
CA GLN A 215 8.95 -13.27 -2.71
C GLN A 215 8.65 -14.15 -1.49
N SER A 216 9.67 -14.80 -0.93
CA SER A 216 9.50 -15.74 0.19
C SER A 216 9.30 -15.05 1.54
N ASN A 217 9.71 -13.79 1.67
CA ASN A 217 9.60 -12.98 2.88
C ASN A 217 9.58 -11.49 2.52
N TRP A 218 9.38 -10.65 3.54
CA TRP A 218 9.41 -9.18 3.41
C TRP A 218 10.27 -8.55 4.50
N ARG A 219 11.45 -9.15 4.74
CA ARG A 219 12.46 -8.61 5.63
C ARG A 219 12.99 -7.29 5.08
N LEU A 220 13.45 -6.42 5.98
CA LEU A 220 13.93 -5.08 5.67
C LEU A 220 14.88 -5.01 4.45
N PRO A 221 15.95 -5.82 4.34
CA PRO A 221 16.87 -5.70 3.20
C PRO A 221 16.19 -6.01 1.86
N LEU A 222 15.39 -7.08 1.79
CA LEU A 222 14.66 -7.46 0.58
C LEU A 222 13.61 -6.40 0.22
N LEU A 223 12.90 -5.87 1.22
CA LEU A 223 11.93 -4.79 1.05
C LEU A 223 12.60 -3.55 0.45
N LEU A 224 13.68 -3.04 1.06
CA LEU A 224 14.37 -1.84 0.58
C LEU A 224 14.98 -2.06 -0.81
N HIS A 225 15.56 -3.24 -1.05
CA HIS A 225 16.06 -3.62 -2.36
C HIS A 225 14.97 -3.61 -3.42
N LYS A 226 13.79 -4.18 -3.13
CA LYS A 226 12.65 -4.21 -4.06
C LYS A 226 12.08 -2.83 -4.34
N LEU A 227 12.00 -1.96 -3.33
CA LEU A 227 11.59 -0.56 -3.52
C LEU A 227 12.60 0.21 -4.38
N GLU A 228 13.90 0.06 -4.13
CA GLU A 228 14.92 0.70 -4.97
C GLU A 228 14.91 0.16 -6.40
N GLN A 229 14.74 -1.15 -6.56
CA GLN A 229 14.62 -1.80 -7.87
C GLN A 229 13.40 -1.30 -8.65
N TYR A 230 12.30 -0.98 -7.96
CA TYR A 230 11.08 -0.43 -8.56
C TYR A 230 11.38 0.87 -9.34
N ASN A 231 12.14 1.78 -8.74
CA ASN A 231 12.58 3.01 -9.39
C ASN A 231 13.77 2.79 -10.35
N GLY A 232 14.68 1.89 -9.98
CA GLY A 232 15.87 1.54 -10.75
C GLY A 232 17.17 1.72 -9.97
N MET A 233 18.14 0.84 -10.24
CA MET A 233 19.41 0.70 -9.51
C MET A 233 20.52 1.65 -10.00
N GLY A 234 20.16 2.78 -10.64
CA GLY A 234 21.12 3.67 -11.30
C GLY A 234 22.10 4.35 -10.34
N TYR A 235 21.63 4.74 -9.15
CA TYR A 235 22.41 5.51 -8.18
C TYR A 235 23.64 4.76 -7.63
N GLN A 236 23.52 3.44 -7.45
CA GLN A 236 24.60 2.59 -6.95
C GLN A 236 25.74 2.39 -7.96
N ARG A 237 25.55 2.79 -9.23
CA ARG A 237 26.57 2.66 -10.28
C ARG A 237 27.48 3.89 -10.41
N HIS A 238 27.25 4.92 -9.60
CA HIS A 238 28.11 6.10 -9.57
C HIS A 238 29.42 5.83 -8.82
N THR A 239 30.44 6.63 -9.12
CA THR A 239 31.74 6.61 -8.44
C THR A 239 32.03 8.02 -7.90
N PRO A 240 31.94 8.26 -6.59
CA PRO A 240 31.55 7.32 -5.54
C PRO A 240 30.05 6.95 -5.60
N PRO A 241 29.63 5.81 -5.01
CA PRO A 241 28.22 5.42 -4.94
C PRO A 241 27.38 6.47 -4.23
N ILE A 242 26.16 6.68 -4.72
CA ILE A 242 25.19 7.57 -4.09
C ILE A 242 24.01 6.72 -3.62
N HIS A 243 23.59 6.93 -2.37
CA HIS A 243 22.37 6.30 -1.89
C HIS A 243 21.16 6.92 -2.58
N SER A 244 20.26 6.08 -3.08
CA SER A 244 19.12 6.53 -3.88
C SER A 244 18.25 7.56 -3.13
N PRO A 245 18.01 8.77 -3.68
CA PRO A 245 17.06 9.72 -3.10
C PRO A 245 15.64 9.15 -3.00
N TYR A 246 15.30 8.16 -3.83
CA TYR A 246 14.01 7.45 -3.77
C TYR A 246 13.80 6.75 -2.43
N LEU A 247 14.87 6.26 -1.80
CA LEU A 247 14.81 5.67 -0.47
C LEU A 247 15.12 6.70 0.62
N TRP A 248 16.13 7.54 0.43
CA TRP A 248 16.82 8.20 1.54
C TRP A 248 16.66 9.73 1.60
N SER A 249 15.93 10.34 0.66
CA SER A 249 15.68 11.79 0.67
C SER A 249 15.03 12.23 1.99
N TYR A 250 15.54 13.34 2.56
CA TYR A 250 15.24 13.85 3.91
C TYR A 250 15.85 13.05 5.08
N SER A 251 16.99 12.41 4.88
CA SER A 251 17.80 11.82 5.94
C SER A 251 19.29 12.11 5.77
N ASN A 252 20.09 11.83 6.80
CA ASN A 252 21.55 11.84 6.73
C ASN A 252 22.15 10.91 5.65
N GLN A 253 21.39 9.93 5.16
CA GLN A 253 21.86 8.98 4.16
C GLN A 253 21.90 9.55 2.73
N TYR A 254 21.33 10.74 2.49
CA TYR A 254 21.32 11.39 1.17
C TYR A 254 21.47 12.91 1.30
N GLN A 255 22.30 13.52 0.45
CA GLN A 255 22.49 14.97 0.40
C GLN A 255 22.02 15.60 -0.92
N LYS A 256 22.58 15.15 -2.05
CA LYS A 256 22.28 15.69 -3.39
C LYS A 256 22.59 14.66 -4.48
N GLY A 257 22.17 14.96 -5.70
CA GLY A 257 22.31 14.10 -6.86
C GLY A 257 20.99 13.39 -7.15
N LYS A 258 20.42 13.59 -8.35
CA LYS A 258 19.22 12.86 -8.77
C LYS A 258 19.18 12.67 -10.28
N PHE A 259 18.51 11.61 -10.72
CA PHE A 259 18.09 11.50 -12.12
C PHE A 259 16.91 12.43 -12.37
N VAL A 260 16.97 13.15 -13.48
CA VAL A 260 15.87 13.94 -14.02
C VAL A 260 15.63 13.52 -15.45
N GLU A 261 14.36 13.44 -15.85
CA GLU A 261 14.05 13.19 -17.24
C GLU A 261 14.19 14.50 -18.03
N LYS A 262 15.01 14.47 -19.07
CA LYS A 262 15.22 15.60 -19.99
C LYS A 262 14.95 15.13 -21.41
N LYS A 263 14.27 15.98 -22.18
CA LYS A 263 14.01 15.72 -23.60
C LYS A 263 15.29 16.04 -24.39
N ILE A 264 15.97 15.01 -24.87
CA ILE A 264 17.15 15.13 -25.74
C ILE A 264 16.78 14.60 -27.12
N LYS A 265 16.90 15.45 -28.15
CA LYS A 265 16.64 15.09 -29.55
C LYS A 265 15.27 14.41 -29.74
N GLY A 266 14.23 14.93 -29.08
CA GLY A 266 12.87 14.40 -29.18
C GLY A 266 12.55 13.23 -28.22
N HIS A 267 13.56 12.60 -27.62
CA HIS A 267 13.37 11.46 -26.71
C HIS A 267 13.56 11.85 -25.25
N MET A 268 12.70 11.33 -24.37
CA MET A 268 12.91 11.47 -22.92
C MET A 268 14.07 10.58 -22.49
N LYS A 269 15.03 11.16 -21.76
CA LYS A 269 16.17 10.42 -21.20
C LYS A 269 16.37 10.81 -19.75
N ALA A 270 16.62 9.83 -18.89
CA ALA A 270 17.07 10.06 -17.53
C ALA A 270 18.52 10.55 -17.55
N ILE A 271 18.77 11.76 -17.07
CA ILE A 271 20.09 12.37 -16.92
C ILE A 271 20.37 12.54 -15.43
N PHE A 272 21.53 12.09 -14.98
CA PHE A 272 21.98 12.33 -13.63
C PHE A 272 22.45 13.79 -13.48
N GLU A 273 21.90 14.49 -12.49
CA GLU A 273 22.28 15.86 -12.13
C GLU A 273 22.87 15.86 -10.70
N PRO A 274 24.18 16.10 -10.53
CA PRO A 274 24.87 15.95 -9.25
C PRO A 274 24.46 16.98 -8.19
N ASP A 275 24.04 18.17 -8.62
CA ASP A 275 23.75 19.29 -7.71
C ASP A 275 22.27 19.44 -7.38
N LEU A 276 21.40 18.69 -8.05
CA LEU A 276 19.98 18.73 -7.75
C LEU A 276 19.64 17.88 -6.54
N VAL A 277 18.88 18.47 -5.62
CA VAL A 277 18.36 17.79 -4.43
C VAL A 277 16.94 17.29 -4.71
N SER A 278 16.62 16.08 -4.22
CA SER A 278 15.25 15.58 -4.25
C SER A 278 14.34 16.36 -3.31
N LYS A 279 13.13 16.69 -3.77
CA LYS A 279 12.07 17.29 -2.96
C LYS A 279 10.97 16.27 -2.62
N GLN A 280 11.16 15.02 -3.03
CA GLN A 280 10.26 13.92 -2.73
C GLN A 280 10.72 13.26 -1.43
N VAL A 281 9.78 12.79 -0.61
CA VAL A 281 10.11 12.06 0.62
C VAL A 281 10.63 10.67 0.25
N GLY A 282 11.76 10.27 0.82
CA GLY A 282 12.32 8.93 0.59
C GLY A 282 11.48 7.82 1.24
N LEU A 283 11.33 6.68 0.59
CA LEU A 283 10.51 5.58 1.11
C LEU A 283 11.08 4.94 2.38
N ALA A 284 12.40 4.81 2.49
CA ALA A 284 13.04 4.32 3.72
C ALA A 284 12.86 5.30 4.87
N VAL A 285 12.81 6.61 4.58
CA VAL A 285 12.49 7.66 5.55
C VAL A 285 11.05 7.55 6.05
N VAL A 286 10.07 7.28 5.17
CA VAL A 286 8.69 7.01 5.57
C VAL A 286 8.62 5.77 6.47
N LEU A 287 9.25 4.65 6.07
CA LEU A 287 9.30 3.42 6.86
C LEU A 287 9.93 3.63 8.24
N LYS A 288 11.04 4.38 8.29
CA LYS A 288 11.74 4.72 9.54
C LYS A 288 10.82 5.52 10.46
N ARG A 289 10.18 6.58 9.94
CA ARG A 289 9.23 7.39 10.71
C ARG A 289 8.00 6.59 11.18
N MET A 290 7.47 5.68 10.37
CA MET A 290 6.37 4.79 10.76
C MET A 290 6.79 3.79 11.85
N THR A 291 8.02 3.27 11.79
CA THR A 291 8.58 2.36 12.81
C THR A 291 8.82 3.10 14.12
N ASP A 292 9.41 4.30 14.08
CA ASP A 292 9.66 5.14 15.25
C ASP A 292 8.36 5.59 15.94
N ARG A 293 7.26 5.70 15.18
CA ARG A 293 5.90 5.96 15.68
C ARG A 293 5.12 4.69 16.05
N CYS A 294 5.76 3.51 15.98
CA CYS A 294 5.14 2.20 16.25
C CYS A 294 3.89 1.88 15.40
N ILE A 295 3.78 2.45 14.20
CA ILE A 295 2.67 2.20 13.27
C ILE A 295 2.84 0.83 12.58
N ILE A 296 4.08 0.43 12.33
CA ILE A 296 4.45 -0.84 11.71
C ILE A 296 5.64 -1.46 12.45
N THR A 297 5.84 -2.76 12.22
CA THR A 297 7.05 -3.48 12.61
C THR A 297 7.58 -4.20 11.36
N ILE A 298 8.87 -4.04 11.08
CA ILE A 298 9.53 -4.64 9.92
C ILE A 298 10.52 -5.71 10.42
N PRO A 299 10.42 -6.96 9.96
CA PRO A 299 11.41 -7.99 10.29
C PRO A 299 12.79 -7.60 9.77
N MET A 300 13.80 -7.55 10.65
CA MET A 300 15.16 -7.19 10.29
C MET A 300 15.96 -8.37 9.72
N GLN A 301 15.57 -9.60 10.10
CA GLN A 301 16.25 -10.87 9.82
C GLN A 301 15.27 -12.00 9.55
#